data_AF-N4U5T5-F1
#
_entry.id   AF-N4U5T5-F1
#
_cell.length_a   1.000
_cell.length_b   1.000
_cell.length_c   1.000
_cell.angle_alpha   90.00
_cell.angle_beta   90.00
_cell.angle_gamma   90.00
#
_symmetry.space_group_name_H-M   'P 1'
#
loop_
_entity.id
_entity.type
_entity.pdbx_description
1 polymer ?
#
loop_
_entity_poly.entity_id
_entity_poly.type
_entity_poly.pdbx_seq_one_letter_code
_entity_poly.pdbx_strand_id
1 'polypeptide(L)'
;MAVDELVPTFPRQTNPTSGTLFSSVHDCAEVCNTITQSFAPAKINSQHIANVYELGRQAGDCSTIFPGWDLFNHRDVTITSWADLDLYQMNWGSELGQPDFVRFPFSVADGVCIILPRRRVNSAPHSQNLVEVVIMLKAEHLDALKTDSLWQSLTLKTVFRSRGIVLSLISPKAFPALGNEIM
;
A
#
# COMPACT_ATOMS: atom_id res chain seq x y z
N MET A 1 9.87 -18.08 52.73
CA MET A 1 10.44 -16.92 52.00
C MET A 1 9.86 -16.96 50.60
N ALA A 2 9.05 -15.95 50.31
CA ALA A 2 8.44 -15.72 49.00
C ALA A 2 9.45 -15.05 48.06
N VAL A 3 9.36 -15.36 46.78
CA VAL A 3 9.70 -14.44 45.69
C VAL A 3 8.59 -14.58 44.64
N ASP A 4 7.67 -13.62 44.69
CA ASP A 4 6.73 -13.31 43.63
C ASP A 4 7.51 -12.92 42.38
N GLU A 5 7.35 -13.68 41.29
CA GLU A 5 7.77 -13.24 39.96
C GLU A 5 6.57 -12.57 39.27
N LEU A 6 6.64 -11.24 39.20
CA LEU A 6 5.69 -10.37 38.51
C LEU A 6 5.74 -10.64 37.00
N VAL A 7 4.87 -11.53 36.52
CA VAL A 7 4.52 -11.62 35.09
C VAL A 7 3.57 -10.46 34.76
N PRO A 8 3.88 -9.58 33.80
CA PRO A 8 2.93 -8.56 33.36
C PRO A 8 1.76 -9.24 32.64
N THR A 9 0.62 -9.39 33.33
CA THR A 9 -0.67 -9.75 32.74
C THR A 9 -1.17 -8.57 31.91
N PHE A 10 -0.91 -8.60 30.61
CA PHE A 10 -1.59 -7.70 29.68
C PHE A 10 -3.09 -8.01 29.66
N PRO A 11 -3.98 -7.00 29.69
CA PRO A 11 -5.41 -7.24 29.64
C PRO A 11 -5.77 -7.91 28.32
N ARG A 12 -6.38 -9.09 28.43
CA ARG A 12 -7.02 -9.84 27.35
C ARG A 12 -8.06 -8.92 26.69
N GLN A 13 -7.78 -8.46 25.47
CA GLN A 13 -8.74 -7.68 24.69
C GLN A 13 -10.05 -8.47 24.59
N THR A 14 -11.11 -7.88 25.15
CA THR A 14 -12.48 -8.35 25.04
C THR A 14 -12.94 -8.23 23.60
N ASN A 15 -13.60 -9.28 23.09
CA ASN A 15 -14.19 -9.36 21.75
C ASN A 15 -14.88 -8.04 21.35
N PRO A 16 -14.57 -7.44 20.19
CA PRO A 16 -15.37 -6.37 19.66
C PRO A 16 -16.67 -6.93 19.08
N THR A 17 -17.76 -6.47 19.68
CA THR A 17 -19.15 -6.61 19.27
C THR A 17 -19.34 -6.21 17.80
N SER A 18 -20.18 -6.96 17.08
CA SER A 18 -20.60 -6.65 15.71
C SER A 18 -21.10 -5.20 15.56
N GLY A 19 -20.44 -4.44 14.67
CA GLY A 19 -20.92 -3.15 14.15
C GLY A 19 -19.95 -1.99 14.35
N THR A 20 -19.32 -1.51 13.27
CA THR A 20 -19.45 -0.15 12.71
C THR A 20 -18.62 -0.08 11.42
N LEU A 21 -19.27 0.14 10.28
CA LEU A 21 -18.63 0.48 9.00
C LEU A 21 -17.87 1.80 9.21
N PHE A 22 -16.53 1.81 9.21
CA PHE A 22 -15.65 2.99 9.41
C PHE A 22 -16.02 3.95 10.56
N SER A 23 -15.14 4.14 11.53
CA SER A 23 -15.25 5.26 12.49
C SER A 23 -15.19 6.66 11.87
N SER A 24 -14.91 6.81 10.56
CA SER A 24 -15.59 7.71 9.60
C SER A 24 -14.71 7.96 8.37
N VAL A 25 -15.29 8.44 7.26
CA VAL A 25 -14.54 8.97 6.09
C VAL A 25 -13.48 10.01 6.50
N HIS A 26 -13.71 10.70 7.61
CA HIS A 26 -12.78 11.67 8.19
C HIS A 26 -11.43 11.03 8.55
N ASP A 27 -11.42 9.83 9.12
CA ASP A 27 -10.17 9.14 9.52
C ASP A 27 -9.33 8.79 8.28
N CYS A 28 -9.97 8.33 7.19
CA CYS A 28 -9.29 8.10 5.92
C CYS A 28 -8.78 9.40 5.31
N ALA A 29 -9.57 10.48 5.36
CA ALA A 29 -9.16 11.78 4.85
C ALA A 29 -7.95 12.34 5.62
N GLU A 30 -7.91 12.18 6.94
CA GLU A 30 -6.79 12.58 7.78
C GLU A 30 -5.50 11.81 7.44
N VAL A 31 -5.60 10.49 7.24
CA VAL A 31 -4.47 9.67 6.78
C VAL A 31 -3.98 10.15 5.41
N CYS A 32 -4.89 10.37 4.45
CA CYS A 32 -4.55 10.90 3.12
C CYS A 32 -3.89 12.28 3.18
N ASN A 33 -4.38 13.16 4.06
CA ASN A 33 -3.79 14.48 4.27
C ASN A 33 -2.39 14.38 4.87
N THR A 34 -2.19 13.51 5.85
CA THR A 34 -0.88 13.27 6.48
C THR A 34 0.13 12.76 5.46
N ILE A 35 -0.28 11.79 4.65
CA ILE A 35 0.52 11.24 3.55
C ILE A 35 0.87 12.37 2.56
N THR A 36 -0.11 13.13 2.08
CA THR A 36 0.09 14.25 1.13
C THR A 36 1.04 15.30 1.68
N GLN A 37 0.90 15.66 2.96
CA GLN A 37 1.77 16.62 3.62
C GLN A 37 3.18 16.09 3.88
N SER A 38 3.39 14.76 3.91
CA SER A 38 4.71 14.16 4.15
C SER A 38 5.65 14.34 2.95
N PHE A 39 5.11 14.30 1.73
CA PHE A 39 5.87 14.50 0.49
C PHE A 39 5.60 15.84 -0.20
N ALA A 40 4.99 16.80 0.50
CA ALA A 40 4.72 18.12 -0.05
C ALA A 40 6.03 18.80 -0.55
N PRO A 41 5.98 19.61 -1.63
CA PRO A 41 7.17 20.26 -2.19
C PRO A 41 7.96 21.11 -1.20
N ALA A 42 7.32 21.62 -0.14
CA ALA A 42 8.00 22.35 0.92
C ALA A 42 8.95 21.46 1.76
N LYS A 43 8.66 20.16 1.87
CA LYS A 43 9.48 19.18 2.62
C LYS A 43 10.41 18.38 1.71
N ILE A 44 9.87 17.84 0.62
CA ILE A 44 10.63 17.04 -0.35
C ILE A 44 10.85 17.90 -1.60
N ASN A 45 11.95 18.65 -1.60
CA ASN A 45 12.40 19.48 -2.72
C ASN A 45 13.80 19.07 -3.18
N SER A 46 14.33 19.76 -4.19
CA SER A 46 15.69 19.55 -4.70
C SER A 46 16.77 19.65 -3.62
N GLN A 47 16.61 20.54 -2.63
CA GLN A 47 17.56 20.65 -1.53
C GLN A 47 17.50 19.43 -0.61
N HIS A 48 16.30 18.95 -0.26
CA HIS A 48 16.14 17.72 0.51
C HIS A 48 16.79 16.53 -0.22
N ILE A 49 16.54 16.40 -1.52
CA ILE A 49 17.14 15.35 -2.35
C ILE A 49 18.67 15.45 -2.33
N ALA A 50 19.23 16.65 -2.55
CA ALA A 50 20.67 16.88 -2.51
C ALA A 50 21.28 16.51 -1.16
N ASN A 51 20.59 16.83 -0.05
CA ASN A 51 21.04 16.46 1.30
C ASN A 51 21.08 14.94 1.48
N VAL A 52 20.10 14.19 0.97
CA VAL A 52 20.10 12.71 1.04
C VAL A 52 21.26 12.11 0.25
N TYR A 53 21.58 12.64 -0.94
CA TYR A 53 22.76 12.22 -1.69
C TYR A 53 24.06 12.52 -0.95
N GLU A 54 24.12 13.68 -0.30
CA GLU A 54 25.28 14.10 0.48
C GLU A 54 25.50 13.19 1.70
N LEU A 55 24.43 12.73 2.36
CA LEU A 55 24.54 11.71 3.41
C LEU A 55 25.18 10.42 2.89
N GLY A 56 24.76 9.95 1.71
CA GLY A 56 25.40 8.81 1.03
C GLY A 56 26.88 9.03 0.77
N ARG A 57 27.25 10.21 0.27
CA ARG A 57 28.64 10.59 0.02
C ARG A 57 29.47 10.63 1.30
N GLN A 58 28.91 11.16 2.39
CA GLN A 58 29.58 11.28 3.69
C GLN A 58 29.74 9.95 4.40
N ALA A 59 28.80 9.01 4.23
CA ALA A 59 28.92 7.67 4.77
C ALA A 59 30.11 6.89 4.18
N GLY A 60 30.61 7.30 3.01
CA GLY A 60 31.71 6.65 2.28
C GLY A 60 31.32 5.31 1.63
N ASP A 61 30.44 4.56 2.29
CA ASP A 61 29.78 3.36 1.79
C ASP A 61 28.26 3.50 1.94
N CYS A 62 27.56 3.79 0.84
CA CYS A 62 26.09 3.90 0.82
C CYS A 62 25.38 2.60 1.22
N SER A 63 26.04 1.44 1.18
CA SER A 63 25.43 0.19 1.64
C SER A 63 25.20 0.16 3.16
N THR A 64 25.83 1.08 3.90
CA THR A 64 25.60 1.26 5.35
C THR A 64 24.34 2.07 5.65
N ILE A 65 23.79 2.76 4.65
CA ILE A 65 22.54 3.53 4.77
C ILE A 65 21.39 2.63 4.37
N PHE A 66 20.67 2.12 5.37
CA PHE A 66 19.45 1.38 5.16
C PHE A 66 18.24 2.30 5.42
N PRO A 67 17.16 2.18 4.63
CA PRO A 67 15.88 2.77 4.99
C PRO A 67 15.52 2.32 6.41
N GLY A 68 15.31 3.27 7.32
CA GLY A 68 15.06 3.00 8.75
C GLY A 68 13.69 2.38 9.05
N TRP A 69 13.06 1.72 8.08
CA TRP A 69 11.80 1.01 8.25
C TRP A 69 12.11 -0.44 8.60
N ASP A 70 11.52 -0.91 9.69
CA ASP A 70 11.62 -2.33 10.03
C ASP A 70 10.65 -3.12 9.14
N LEU A 71 11.13 -3.48 7.95
CA LEU A 71 10.38 -4.23 6.94
C LEU A 71 9.88 -5.61 7.41
N PHE A 72 10.30 -6.08 8.59
CA PHE A 72 10.03 -7.44 9.03
C PHE A 72 9.41 -7.53 10.44
N ASN A 73 9.28 -6.41 11.16
CA ASN A 73 8.75 -6.37 12.53
C ASN A 73 7.62 -5.33 12.74
N HIS A 74 6.47 -5.70 12.16
CA HIS A 74 5.12 -5.67 12.75
C HIS A 74 4.24 -4.40 12.71
N ARG A 75 4.72 -3.19 12.36
CA ARG A 75 3.81 -2.00 12.30
C ARG A 75 3.92 -1.13 11.07
N ASP A 76 5.06 -1.13 10.41
CA ASP A 76 5.28 -0.26 9.26
C ASP A 76 4.78 -0.92 7.97
N VAL A 77 4.26 -0.10 7.06
CA VAL A 77 3.93 -0.50 5.69
C VAL A 77 4.74 0.32 4.71
N THR A 78 5.28 -0.35 3.69
CA THR A 78 5.98 0.29 2.58
C THR A 78 5.10 0.23 1.34
N ILE A 79 4.74 1.39 0.80
CA ILE A 79 3.91 1.48 -0.41
C ILE A 79 4.75 2.02 -1.55
N THR A 80 4.83 1.26 -2.65
CA THR A 80 5.42 1.71 -3.91
C THR A 80 4.35 1.79 -4.99
N SER A 81 4.21 2.94 -5.64
CA SER A 81 3.22 3.12 -6.71
C SER A 81 3.86 3.08 -8.09
N TRP A 82 3.41 2.14 -8.93
CA TRP A 82 3.73 2.05 -10.35
C TRP A 82 2.58 2.53 -11.24
N ALA A 83 1.53 3.08 -10.62
CA ALA A 83 0.25 3.40 -11.25
C ALA A 83 0.40 4.29 -12.50
N ASP A 84 1.39 5.19 -12.47
CA ASP A 84 1.61 6.23 -13.49
C ASP A 84 2.92 6.03 -14.29
N LEU A 85 3.48 4.81 -14.29
CA LEU A 85 4.66 4.47 -15.11
C LEU A 85 4.34 4.20 -16.59
N ASP A 86 3.07 4.32 -17.00
CA ASP A 86 2.58 4.14 -18.38
C ASP A 86 3.06 2.84 -19.09
N LEU A 87 3.34 1.78 -18.32
CA LEU A 87 3.90 0.53 -18.85
C LEU A 87 3.01 -0.17 -19.88
N TYR A 88 1.69 0.00 -19.79
CA TYR A 88 0.74 -0.52 -20.79
C TYR A 88 0.77 0.24 -22.12
N GLN A 89 1.36 1.43 -22.18
CA GLN A 89 1.48 2.21 -23.42
C GLN A 89 2.71 1.82 -24.24
N MET A 90 3.68 1.11 -23.64
CA MET A 90 4.90 0.66 -24.29
C MET A 90 4.56 -0.27 -25.46
N ASN A 91 5.05 0.04 -26.66
CA ASN A 91 4.81 -0.74 -27.87
C ASN A 91 6.14 -1.35 -28.34
N TRP A 92 6.18 -2.68 -28.45
CA TRP A 92 7.35 -3.48 -28.81
C TRP A 92 7.39 -3.84 -30.31
N GLY A 93 6.65 -3.13 -31.15
CA GLY A 93 6.60 -3.33 -32.60
C GLY A 93 5.40 -4.14 -33.05
N SER A 94 5.31 -4.41 -34.36
CA SER A 94 4.13 -5.04 -34.99
C SER A 94 3.87 -6.48 -34.55
N GLU A 95 4.89 -7.19 -34.06
CA GLU A 95 4.75 -8.59 -33.65
C GLU A 95 4.31 -8.75 -32.20
N LEU A 96 4.83 -7.91 -31.30
CA LEU A 96 4.60 -8.03 -29.85
C LEU A 96 3.59 -7.01 -29.32
N GLY A 97 3.42 -5.88 -30.00
CA GLY A 97 2.44 -4.86 -29.63
C GLY A 97 2.64 -4.31 -28.21
N GLN A 98 1.52 -4.09 -27.52
CA GLN A 98 1.49 -3.57 -26.14
C GLN A 98 1.30 -4.71 -25.12
N PRO A 99 1.82 -4.57 -23.89
CA PRO A 99 1.63 -5.59 -22.85
C PRO A 99 0.15 -5.83 -22.52
N ASP A 100 -0.26 -7.10 -22.50
CA ASP A 100 -1.59 -7.49 -22.01
C ASP A 100 -1.70 -7.39 -20.48
N PHE A 101 -0.60 -7.62 -19.77
CA PHE A 101 -0.51 -7.53 -18.31
C PHE A 101 0.88 -7.08 -17.86
N VAL A 102 0.93 -6.37 -16.73
CA VAL A 102 2.16 -6.08 -15.99
C VAL A 102 2.00 -6.60 -14.56
N ARG A 103 3.01 -7.31 -14.08
CA ARG A 103 2.99 -8.00 -12.78
C ARG A 103 4.31 -7.81 -12.05
N PHE A 104 4.22 -7.78 -10.72
CA PHE A 104 5.40 -7.85 -9.86
C PHE A 104 5.86 -9.33 -9.75
N PRO A 105 7.13 -9.64 -10.03
CA PRO A 105 7.66 -10.98 -9.79
C PRO A 105 7.64 -11.28 -8.28
N PHE A 106 7.06 -12.40 -7.87
CA PHE A 106 6.75 -12.69 -6.47
C PHE A 106 7.96 -12.53 -5.54
N SER A 107 7.79 -11.76 -4.48
CA SER A 107 8.67 -11.71 -3.30
C SER A 107 7.81 -11.87 -2.04
N VAL A 108 8.42 -12.28 -0.93
CA VAL A 108 7.75 -12.40 0.37
C VAL A 108 8.43 -11.43 1.33
N ALA A 109 7.78 -10.31 1.60
CA ALA A 109 8.24 -9.31 2.56
C ALA A 109 7.01 -8.74 3.29
N ASP A 110 6.96 -8.86 4.62
CA ASP A 110 5.83 -8.36 5.41
C ASP A 110 5.71 -6.82 5.26
N GLY A 111 4.50 -6.29 5.31
CA GLY A 111 4.25 -4.86 5.21
C GLY A 111 4.53 -4.23 3.83
N VAL A 112 4.90 -5.00 2.80
CA VAL A 112 5.15 -4.46 1.45
C VAL A 112 3.86 -4.39 0.65
N CYS A 113 3.60 -3.22 0.06
CA CYS A 113 2.47 -2.94 -0.81
C CYS A 113 2.96 -2.33 -2.13
N ILE A 114 2.49 -2.88 -3.24
CA ILE A 114 2.85 -2.43 -4.59
C ILE A 114 1.58 -2.15 -5.37
N ILE A 115 1.37 -0.89 -5.74
CA ILE A 115 0.28 -0.48 -6.61
C ILE A 115 0.76 -0.69 -8.05
N LEU A 116 0.13 -1.61 -8.78
CA LEU A 116 0.50 -1.95 -10.16
C LEU A 116 0.04 -0.87 -11.15
N PRO A 117 0.62 -0.83 -12.37
CA PRO A 117 0.26 0.15 -13.39
C PRO A 117 -1.24 0.15 -13.69
N ARG A 118 -1.80 1.32 -13.93
CA ARG A 118 -3.23 1.46 -14.29
C ARG A 118 -3.46 0.92 -15.69
N ARG A 119 -4.44 0.03 -15.84
CA ARG A 119 -4.92 -0.37 -17.17
C ARG A 119 -5.95 0.63 -17.67
N ARG A 120 -5.52 1.58 -18.50
CA ARG A 120 -6.41 2.54 -19.16
C ARG A 120 -6.92 1.90 -20.46
N VAL A 121 -8.16 1.38 -20.47
CA VAL A 121 -8.73 0.78 -21.70
C VAL A 121 -9.36 1.88 -22.55
N ASN A 122 -8.71 2.24 -23.65
CA ASN A 122 -9.07 3.40 -24.49
C ASN A 122 -10.42 3.30 -25.25
N SER A 123 -11.26 2.28 -25.01
CA SER A 123 -12.43 2.01 -25.88
C SER A 123 -13.71 1.53 -25.17
N ALA A 124 -13.78 1.54 -23.84
CA ALA A 124 -15.04 1.21 -23.16
C ALA A 124 -15.69 2.49 -22.58
N PRO A 125 -17.00 2.72 -22.74
CA PRO A 125 -17.68 3.95 -22.29
C PRO A 125 -17.57 4.24 -20.78
N HIS A 126 -17.11 3.26 -20.00
CA HIS A 126 -16.90 3.34 -18.55
C HIS A 126 -15.73 2.44 -18.14
N SER A 127 -14.64 2.43 -18.93
CA SER A 127 -13.46 1.57 -18.71
C SER A 127 -12.85 1.80 -17.33
N GLN A 128 -13.35 1.05 -16.35
CA GLN A 128 -12.64 0.40 -15.27
C GLN A 128 -11.19 0.90 -15.10
N ASN A 129 -11.01 2.07 -14.47
CA ASN A 129 -9.74 2.57 -13.91
C ASN A 129 -9.31 1.66 -12.75
N LEU A 130 -9.20 0.36 -13.02
CA LEU A 130 -8.89 -0.63 -12.03
C LEU A 130 -7.41 -0.51 -11.69
N VAL A 131 -7.18 -0.44 -10.39
CA VAL A 131 -5.85 -0.48 -9.82
C VAL A 131 -5.73 -1.83 -9.14
N GLU A 132 -4.71 -2.57 -9.57
CA GLU A 132 -4.33 -3.79 -8.89
C GLU A 132 -3.30 -3.46 -7.83
N VAL A 133 -3.47 -4.01 -6.64
CA VAL A 133 -2.54 -3.83 -5.53
C VAL A 133 -2.05 -5.20 -5.07
N VAL A 134 -0.74 -5.34 -4.96
CA VAL A 134 -0.07 -6.46 -4.33
C VAL A 134 0.18 -6.09 -2.88
N ILE A 135 -0.36 -6.86 -1.94
CA ILE A 135 -0.08 -6.68 -0.50
C ILE A 135 0.57 -7.95 0.02
N MET A 136 1.69 -7.78 0.70
CA MET A 136 2.47 -8.86 1.28
C MET A 136 2.39 -8.76 2.80
N LEU A 137 1.87 -9.80 3.43
CA LEU A 137 1.63 -9.84 4.88
C LEU A 137 1.97 -11.22 5.44
N LYS A 138 2.32 -11.26 6.73
CA LYS A 138 2.31 -12.50 7.51
C LYS A 138 0.95 -13.20 7.40
N ALA A 139 0.97 -14.53 7.50
CA ALA A 139 -0.20 -15.36 7.22
C ALA A 139 -1.39 -15.01 8.12
N GLU A 140 -1.14 -14.74 9.40
CA GLU A 140 -2.15 -14.35 10.38
C GLU A 140 -2.82 -13.02 10.05
N HIS A 141 -2.06 -12.01 9.59
CA HIS A 141 -2.61 -10.72 9.18
C HIS A 141 -3.36 -10.83 7.85
N LEU A 142 -2.85 -11.66 6.94
CA LEU A 142 -3.52 -11.98 5.68
C LEU A 142 -4.89 -12.61 5.92
N ASP A 143 -4.96 -13.56 6.86
CA ASP A 143 -6.19 -14.25 7.21
C ASP A 143 -7.18 -13.32 7.91
N ALA A 144 -6.72 -12.39 8.74
CA ALA A 144 -7.57 -11.33 9.29
C ALA A 144 -8.13 -10.43 8.17
N LEU A 145 -7.28 -9.94 7.27
CA LEU A 145 -7.66 -9.07 6.15
C LEU A 145 -8.65 -9.73 5.18
N LYS A 146 -8.56 -11.07 4.99
CA LYS A 146 -9.54 -11.85 4.22
C LYS A 146 -10.96 -11.70 4.73
N THR A 147 -11.11 -11.69 6.06
CA THR A 147 -12.41 -11.69 6.73
C THR A 147 -12.91 -10.30 7.10
N ASP A 148 -12.09 -9.27 6.88
CA ASP A 148 -12.41 -7.90 7.21
C ASP A 148 -13.47 -7.32 6.27
N SER A 149 -14.61 -6.90 6.84
CA SER A 149 -15.78 -6.42 6.08
C SER A 149 -15.50 -5.11 5.34
N LEU A 150 -14.62 -4.29 5.91
CA LEU A 150 -14.20 -3.02 5.36
C LEU A 150 -13.41 -3.23 4.07
N TRP A 151 -12.39 -4.07 4.15
CA TRP A 151 -11.53 -4.47 3.05
C TRP A 151 -12.34 -5.11 1.92
N GLN A 152 -13.27 -5.99 2.27
CA GLN A 152 -14.18 -6.60 1.29
C GLN A 152 -15.08 -5.56 0.59
N SER A 153 -15.47 -4.48 1.28
CA SER A 153 -16.27 -3.41 0.66
C SER A 153 -15.49 -2.56 -0.36
N LEU A 154 -14.16 -2.45 -0.19
CA LEU A 154 -13.30 -1.65 -1.06
C LEU A 154 -12.75 -2.43 -2.27
N THR A 155 -12.76 -3.76 -2.19
CA THR A 155 -12.12 -4.64 -3.19
C THR A 155 -13.16 -5.34 -4.06
N LEU A 156 -12.99 -5.28 -5.38
CA LEU A 156 -13.88 -5.94 -6.35
C LEU A 156 -13.59 -7.42 -6.50
N LYS A 157 -12.32 -7.77 -6.37
CA LYS A 157 -11.84 -9.15 -6.46
C LYS A 157 -10.52 -9.22 -5.73
N THR A 158 -10.42 -10.18 -4.84
CA THR A 158 -9.20 -10.45 -4.10
C THR A 158 -8.75 -11.87 -4.37
N VAL A 159 -7.55 -12.03 -4.91
CA VAL A 159 -6.92 -13.33 -5.15
C VAL A 159 -5.83 -13.51 -4.10
N PHE A 160 -6.05 -14.48 -3.21
CA PHE A 160 -5.06 -14.89 -2.23
C PHE A 160 -4.22 -16.02 -2.80
N ARG A 161 -2.89 -15.85 -2.79
CA ARG A 161 -1.97 -16.93 -3.14
C ARG A 161 -1.34 -17.51 -1.88
N SER A 162 -1.12 -18.82 -1.86
CA SER A 162 -0.36 -19.51 -0.81
C SER A 162 1.02 -18.85 -0.72
N ARG A 163 1.37 -18.31 0.46
CA ARG A 163 2.61 -17.55 0.82
C ARG A 163 2.46 -16.03 1.01
N GLY A 164 1.34 -15.55 1.56
CA GLY A 164 1.31 -14.19 2.13
C GLY A 164 0.98 -13.07 1.15
N ILE A 165 0.43 -13.37 -0.04
CA ILE A 165 0.22 -12.37 -1.10
C ILE A 165 -1.27 -12.19 -1.39
N VAL A 166 -1.72 -10.95 -1.32
CA VAL A 166 -3.02 -10.45 -1.79
C VAL A 166 -2.82 -9.77 -3.13
N LEU A 167 -3.62 -10.14 -4.13
CA LEU A 167 -3.88 -9.32 -5.30
C LEU A 167 -5.30 -8.78 -5.18
N SER A 168 -5.45 -7.49 -4.93
CA SER A 168 -6.77 -6.85 -4.86
C SER A 168 -6.99 -5.90 -6.02
N LEU A 169 -8.10 -6.08 -6.72
CA LEU A 169 -8.64 -5.11 -7.65
C LEU A 169 -9.48 -4.11 -6.87
N ILE A 170 -9.09 -2.84 -6.86
CA ILE A 170 -9.83 -1.78 -6.16
C ILE A 170 -10.76 -1.08 -7.16
N SER A 171 -12.03 -0.92 -6.80
CA SER A 171 -12.98 -0.14 -7.60
C SER A 171 -12.79 1.35 -7.37
N PRO A 172 -12.79 2.19 -8.41
CA PRO A 172 -12.87 3.64 -8.25
C PRO A 172 -14.16 4.09 -7.52
N LYS A 173 -15.22 3.27 -7.53
CA LYS A 173 -16.52 3.59 -6.91
C LYS A 173 -16.53 3.39 -5.38
N ALA A 174 -15.45 2.88 -4.79
CA ALA A 174 -15.34 2.66 -3.36
C ALA A 174 -15.20 3.96 -2.55
N PHE A 175 -14.92 5.07 -3.22
CA PHE A 175 -14.99 6.42 -2.66
C PHE A 175 -16.06 7.20 -3.44
N PRO A 176 -17.22 7.52 -2.83
CA PRO A 176 -18.12 8.48 -3.43
C PRO A 176 -17.33 9.79 -3.59
N ALA A 177 -17.44 10.39 -4.78
CA ALA A 177 -16.72 11.58 -5.19
C ALA A 177 -16.62 12.60 -4.05
N LEU A 178 -15.39 12.79 -3.52
CA LEU A 178 -15.03 14.06 -2.92
C LEU A 178 -15.23 15.09 -4.03
N GLY A 179 -16.25 15.92 -3.81
CA GLY A 179 -16.88 16.72 -4.83
C GLY A 179 -15.93 17.63 -5.58
N ASN A 180 -16.31 17.85 -6.84
CA ASN A 180 -16.05 19.10 -7.55
C ASN A 180 -16.44 20.28 -6.64
N GLU A 181 -15.50 20.88 -5.94
CA GLU A 181 -15.58 22.24 -5.42
C GLU A 181 -14.27 22.59 -4.69
N ILE A 182 -13.18 22.80 -5.45
CA ILE A 182 -12.27 23.94 -5.24
C ILE A 182 -11.70 24.28 -6.62
N MET A 183 -12.28 25.31 -7.23
CA MET A 183 -11.65 26.12 -8.28
C MET A 183 -10.80 27.20 -7.58
#